data_AF-A0A7X6CH80-F1
#
_entry.id   AF-A0A7X6CH80-F1
#
_cell.length_a   1.000
_cell.length_b   1.000
_cell.length_c   1.000
_cell.angle_alpha   90.00
_cell.angle_beta   90.00
_cell.angle_gamma   90.00
#
_symmetry.space_group_name_H-M   'P 1'
#
loop_
_entity.id
_entity.type
_entity.pdbx_description
1 polymer ?
#
loop_
_entity_poly.entity_id
_entity_poly.type
_entity_poly.pdbx_seq_one_letter_code
_entity_poly.pdbx_strand_id
1 'polypeptide(L)' 'MADAYRRICLLFEQEIIGFQALRVDTRNDVAKEFWLKQGFVPFKKNKRSLFLPVKTLLRELEI' A
#
# COMPACT_ATOMS: atom_id res chain seq x y z
N MET A 1 -11.30 1.62 -3.63
CA MET A 1 -9.86 1.29 -3.57
C MET A 1 -9.16 1.51 -4.90
N ALA A 2 -9.65 0.97 -6.02
CA ALA A 2 -9.01 1.11 -7.33
C ALA A 2 -8.76 2.58 -7.76
N ASP A 3 -9.75 3.49 -7.63
CA ASP A 3 -9.57 4.91 -7.97
C ASP A 3 -8.48 5.60 -7.13
N ALA A 4 -8.43 5.31 -5.83
CA ALA A 4 -7.43 5.86 -4.93
C ALA A 4 -6.02 5.41 -5.33
N TYR A 5 -5.81 4.12 -5.59
CA TYR A 5 -4.50 3.61 -6.02
C TYR A 5 -4.08 4.17 -7.37
N ARG A 6 -5.01 4.35 -8.32
CA ARG A 6 -4.69 4.97 -9.61
C ARG A 6 -4.20 6.42 -9.45
N ARG A 7 -4.87 7.23 -8.63
CA ARG A 7 -4.44 8.61 -8.34
C ARG A 7 -3.07 8.65 -7.66
N ILE A 8 -2.83 7.72 -6.74
CA ILE A 8 -1.54 7.54 -6.09
C ILE A 8 -0.48 7.27 -7.17
N CYS A 9 -0.62 6.22 -7.99
CA CYS A 9 0.33 5.90 -9.06
C CYS A 9 0.63 7.08 -9.99
N LEU A 10 -0.38 7.82 -10.44
CA LEU A 10 -0.18 9.01 -11.29
C LEU A 10 0.68 10.09 -10.61
N LEU A 11 0.44 10.36 -9.32
CA LEU A 11 1.24 11.33 -8.56
C LEU A 11 2.68 10.85 -8.35
N PHE A 12 2.92 9.53 -8.29
CA PHE A 12 4.26 8.95 -8.19
C PHE A 12 5.04 9.19 -9.48
N GLU A 13 4.44 8.85 -10.61
CA GLU A 13 5.07 8.92 -11.93
C GLU A 13 5.39 10.34 -12.37
N GLN A 14 4.54 11.30 -11.97
CA GLN A 14 4.77 12.72 -12.26
C GLN A 14 5.85 13.34 -11.35
N GLU A 15 6.39 12.58 -10.39
CA GLU A 15 7.40 13.03 -9.42
C GLU A 15 7.00 14.30 -8.63
N ILE A 16 5.70 14.61 -8.57
CA ILE A 16 5.17 15.81 -7.90
C ILE A 16 5.29 15.65 -6.38
N ILE A 17 5.14 14.42 -5.88
CA ILE A 17 5.16 14.11 -4.45
C ILE A 17 6.07 12.91 -4.22
N GLY A 18 7.06 13.06 -3.34
CA GLY A 18 7.91 11.97 -2.90
C GLY A 18 7.17 11.02 -1.95
N PHE A 19 6.68 9.90 -2.46
CA PHE A 19 6.14 8.82 -1.63
C PHE A 19 6.55 7.46 -2.21
N GLN A 20 6.85 6.47 -1.35
CA GLN A 20 7.41 5.18 -1.80
C GLN A 20 6.57 3.96 -1.42
N ALA A 21 5.65 4.12 -0.47
CA ALA A 21 4.80 3.05 0.01
C ALA A 21 3.51 3.60 0.63
N LEU A 22 2.49 2.76 0.68
CA LEU A 22 1.33 2.94 1.55
C LEU A 22 1.58 2.25 2.89
N ARG A 23 1.22 2.90 3.98
CA ARG A 23 1.18 2.31 5.32
C ARG A 23 -0.25 2.23 5.81
N VAL A 24 -0.60 1.11 6.42
CA VAL A 24 -1.87 0.93 7.14
C VAL A 24 -1.62 0.39 8.53
N ASP A 25 -2.29 0.97 9.52
CA ASP A 25 -2.26 0.50 10.90
C ASP A 25 -3.59 -0.19 11.22
N THR A 26 -3.51 -1.44 11.68
CA THR A 26 -4.67 -2.33 11.80
C THR A 26 -5.18 -2.37 13.24
N ARG A 27 -6.50 -2.23 13.41
CA ARG A 27 -7.14 -2.21 14.73
C ARG A 27 -7.19 -3.58 15.41
N ASN A 28 -7.25 -4.65 14.61
CA ASN A 28 -7.37 -6.03 15.07
C ASN A 28 -6.85 -7.02 14.01
N ASP A 29 -6.81 -8.30 14.37
CA ASP A 29 -6.23 -9.33 13.50
C ASP A 29 -7.09 -9.60 12.26
N VAL A 30 -8.42 -9.44 12.35
CA VAL A 30 -9.32 -9.54 11.19
C VAL A 30 -9.00 -8.47 10.13
N ALA A 31 -8.81 -7.21 10.56
CA ALA A 31 -8.42 -6.12 9.67
C ALA A 31 -7.02 -6.37 9.07
N LYS A 32 -6.10 -6.93 9.86
CA LYS A 32 -4.78 -7.30 9.38
C LYS A 32 -4.84 -8.34 8.27
N GLU A 33 -5.58 -9.42 8.46
CA GLU A 33 -5.75 -10.46 7.44
C GLU A 33 -6.34 -9.94 6.14
N PHE A 34 -7.30 -9.00 6.22
CA PHE A 34 -7.86 -8.34 5.05
C PHE A 34 -6.79 -7.64 4.20
N TRP A 35 -5.87 -6.89 4.83
CA TRP A 35 -4.80 -6.19 4.12
C TRP A 35 -3.70 -7.13 3.62
N LEU A 36 -3.36 -8.17 4.39
CA LEU A 36 -2.39 -9.19 3.96
C LEU A 36 -2.80 -9.86 2.65
N LYS A 37 -4.10 -10.14 2.47
CA LYS A 37 -4.67 -10.70 1.22
C LYS A 37 -4.50 -9.78 0.00
N GLN A 38 -4.27 -8.48 0.21
CA GLN A 38 -4.04 -7.50 -0.85
C GLN A 38 -2.55 -7.27 -1.13
N GLY A 39 -1.67 -8.12 -0.59
CA GLY A 39 -0.22 -8.02 -0.82
C GLY A 39 0.53 -7.09 0.14
N PHE A 40 -0.14 -6.53 1.15
CA PHE A 40 0.54 -5.77 2.20
C PHE A 40 1.43 -6.69 3.04
N VAL A 41 2.56 -6.16 3.51
CA VAL A 41 3.54 -6.87 4.32
C VAL A 41 3.72 -6.21 5.69
N PRO A 42 3.83 -6.97 6.79
CA PRO A 42 3.94 -6.41 8.13
C PRO A 42 5.32 -5.82 8.40
N PHE A 43 5.36 -4.74 9.20
CA PHE A 43 6.63 -4.23 9.73
C PHE A 43 7.23 -5.18 10.76
N LYS A 44 8.57 -5.25 10.81
CA LYS A 44 9.31 -6.10 11.76
C LYS A 44 8.99 -5.78 13.22
N LYS A 45 8.92 -4.48 13.57
CA LYS A 45 8.71 -4.02 14.95
C LYS A 45 7.25 -4.02 15.39
N ASN A 46 6.32 -3.74 14.46
CA ASN A 46 4.90 -3.69 14.75
C ASN A 46 4.13 -4.54 13.74
N LYS A 47 3.68 -5.71 14.19
CA LYS A 47 2.94 -6.67 13.34
C LYS A 47 1.54 -6.19 12.95
N ARG A 48 1.01 -5.12 13.55
CA ARG A 48 -0.26 -4.48 13.18
C ARG A 48 -0.08 -3.29 12.24
N SER A 49 1.14 -2.80 12.07
CA SER A 49 1.49 -1.89 11.00
C SER A 49 1.88 -2.70 9.77
N LEU A 50 1.30 -2.38 8.63
CA LEU A 50 1.60 -3.02 7.35
C LEU A 50 2.02 -1.96 6.33
N PHE A 51 2.76 -2.38 5.30
CA PHE A 51 3.11 -1.53 4.18
C PHE A 51 2.94 -2.22 2.83
N LEU A 52 2.74 -1.43 1.78
CA LEU A 52 2.71 -1.87 0.39
C LEU A 52 3.56 -0.91 -0.46
N PRO A 53 4.66 -1.37 -1.09
CA PRO A 53 5.44 -0.53 -2.00
C PRO A 53 4.61 -0.04 -3.18
N VAL A 54 4.82 1.21 -3.59
CA VAL A 54 4.13 1.80 -4.75
C VAL A 54 4.50 1.08 -6.04
N LYS A 55 5.74 0.61 -6.14
CA LYS A 55 6.19 -0.24 -7.25
C LYS A 55 5.37 -1.51 -7.40
N THR A 56 4.85 -2.06 -6.30
CA THR A 56 3.93 -3.19 -6.34
C THR A 56 2.57 -2.77 -6.91
N LEU A 57 2.05 -1.60 -6.53
CA LEU A 57 0.80 -1.06 -7.08
C LEU A 57 0.88 -0.78 -8.59
N LEU A 58 1.97 -0.17 -9.06
CA LEU A 58 2.19 0.08 -10.50
C LEU A 58 2.11 -1.21 -11.31
N ARG A 59 2.81 -2.26 -10.84
CA ARG A 59 2.83 -3.56 -11.49
C ARG A 59 1.45 -4.22 -11.57
N GLU A 60 0.66 -4.13 -10.50
CA GLU A 60 -0.66 -4.77 -10.41
C GLU A 60 -1.75 -4.00 -11.18
N LEU A 61 -1.57 -2.69 -11.40
CA LEU A 61 -2.55 -1.84 -12.08
C LEU A 61 -2.25 -1.63 -13.56
N GLU A 62 -1.17 -2.20 -14.08
CA GLU A 62 -0.68 -2.00 -15.46
C GLU A 62 -0.59 -0.50 -15.85
N ILE A 63 -0.20 0.33 -14.88
CA ILE A 63 0.10 1.76 -15.07
C ILE A 63 1.60 1.87 -15.33
#